data_AF-A0A6L9QPC8-F1
#
_entry.id   AF-A0A6L9QPC8-F1
#
_cell.length_a   1.000
_cell.length_b   1.000
_cell.length_c   1.000
_cell.angle_alpha   90.00
_cell.angle_beta   90.00
_cell.angle_gamma   90.00
#
_symmetry.space_group_name_H-M   'P 1'
#
loop_
_entity.id
_entity.type
_entity.pdbx_description
1 polymer ?
#
loop_
_entity_poly.entity_id
_entity_poly.type
_entity_poly.pdbx_seq_one_letter_code
_entity_poly.pdbx_strand_id
1 'polypeptide(L)'
;AAPSLTATRPHRWAQAAFAYDPAAFARALPELLAVDRSLRHGSAYRYDLLEVARQAVADRSRTLLPQINAAYQARDLAAFTKLTDSWMDHIKGLDALTGTDRSSMVGPWLQRARQAAGDPAEARQLEYEARKLITSWGESDTDLHDYAYREWSGVLRDYYAPRWKKLFDGLKEALRTGGSPPAVDWYAMAEAWSKDDGKYPTRPSGDTYTEASKTLRRLMGDTYDLRLALRPTGSLSGSAEVAASVTNTNYFAPMSGLTFDVSAPAGVEARPAGPEMGEIDPGATLEQSWTLHRTDALPAGTTQVAVEFTVGFDQAGQHLTRKATAVLPVAADGRVQLSDLPFTYSRNHDGIYAVARDTVTPGTPEGNGKPIRLDGTFYSKGLGTNANADVRFALNQGCRRFTTVVGIDDAMNHTADGDVVVRVFGDGRLLHETGVLRSGLAPSGAEAVRLDVDVADVKELRLVVDQYDVNRWFDAVSFGVPTLTCTSPPATR
;
A
#
# COMPACT_ATOMS: atom_id res chain seq x y z
N ALA A 1 -3.41 -7.96 -17.73
CA ALA A 1 -2.08 -7.37 -17.52
C ALA A 1 -1.07 -8.48 -17.66
N ALA A 2 0.05 -8.21 -18.34
CA ALA A 2 1.24 -9.05 -18.19
C ALA A 2 1.57 -9.18 -16.69
N PRO A 3 1.68 -10.40 -16.14
CA PRO A 3 1.87 -10.58 -14.71
C PRO A 3 3.15 -9.90 -14.20
N SER A 4 2.98 -9.11 -13.13
CA SER A 4 4.05 -8.56 -12.28
C SER A 4 3.44 -8.25 -10.92
N LEU A 5 4.23 -8.29 -9.84
CA LEU A 5 3.80 -7.86 -8.51
C LEU A 5 3.50 -6.36 -8.43
N THR A 6 3.98 -5.57 -9.40
CA THR A 6 3.79 -4.12 -9.48
C THR A 6 2.82 -3.71 -10.59
N ALA A 7 2.13 -4.67 -11.23
CA ALA A 7 1.18 -4.37 -12.30
C ALA A 7 -0.02 -3.58 -11.77
N THR A 8 -0.20 -2.33 -12.22
CA THR A 8 -1.33 -1.47 -11.84
C THR A 8 -2.38 -1.32 -12.93
N ARG A 9 -2.05 -1.74 -14.16
CA ARG A 9 -2.91 -1.61 -15.35
C ARG A 9 -2.62 -2.71 -16.38
N PRO A 10 -3.61 -3.09 -17.21
CA PRO A 10 -3.44 -4.12 -18.24
C PRO A 10 -2.55 -3.68 -19.42
N HIS A 11 -2.61 -2.40 -19.80
CA HIS A 11 -1.85 -1.81 -20.91
C HIS A 11 -1.60 -0.31 -20.63
N ARG A 12 -0.74 0.33 -21.43
CA ARG A 12 -0.23 1.70 -21.17
C ARG A 12 -1.31 2.79 -21.11
N TRP A 13 -2.41 2.62 -21.83
CA TRP A 13 -3.52 3.59 -21.88
C TRP A 13 -4.65 3.32 -20.88
N ALA A 14 -4.57 2.25 -20.09
CA ALA A 14 -5.54 1.98 -19.03
C ALA A 14 -5.22 2.80 -17.77
N GLN A 15 -6.25 3.12 -17.00
CA GLN A 15 -6.12 3.77 -15.70
C GLN A 15 -5.44 2.84 -14.68
N ALA A 16 -4.51 3.40 -13.91
CA ALA A 16 -3.74 2.67 -12.90
C ALA A 16 -4.38 2.68 -11.50
N ALA A 17 -5.23 3.68 -11.22
CA ALA A 17 -5.90 3.87 -9.93
C ALA A 17 -7.41 3.67 -10.06
N PHE A 18 -8.10 3.52 -8.93
CA PHE A 18 -9.56 3.57 -8.90
C PHE A 18 -10.05 4.95 -9.38
N ALA A 19 -11.05 4.96 -10.26
CA ALA A 19 -11.73 6.19 -10.69
C ALA A 19 -12.91 6.58 -9.78
N TYR A 20 -13.22 5.75 -8.79
CA TYR A 20 -14.36 5.85 -7.89
C TYR A 20 -14.00 5.28 -6.51
N ASP A 21 -14.87 5.48 -5.52
CA ASP A 21 -14.73 4.83 -4.22
C ASP A 21 -15.14 3.34 -4.32
N PRO A 22 -14.18 2.39 -4.16
CA PRO A 22 -14.47 0.97 -4.30
C PRO A 22 -15.38 0.44 -3.18
N ALA A 23 -15.36 1.04 -1.98
CA ALA A 23 -16.28 0.66 -0.90
C ALA A 23 -17.71 1.07 -1.25
N ALA A 24 -17.90 2.26 -1.82
CA ALA A 24 -19.21 2.70 -2.30
C ALA A 24 -19.76 1.78 -3.40
N PHE A 25 -18.91 1.39 -4.38
CA PHE A 25 -19.30 0.48 -5.46
C PHE A 25 -19.64 -0.93 -4.95
N ALA A 26 -18.85 -1.46 -4.02
CA ALA A 26 -19.01 -2.81 -3.47
C ALA A 26 -20.42 -3.09 -2.91
N ARG A 27 -21.11 -2.06 -2.44
CA ARG A 27 -22.51 -2.15 -1.96
C ARG A 27 -23.49 -2.62 -3.05
N ALA A 28 -23.20 -2.39 -4.33
CA ALA A 28 -24.12 -2.75 -5.41
C ALA A 28 -24.32 -4.27 -5.57
N LEU A 29 -23.29 -5.08 -5.33
CA LEU A 29 -23.37 -6.54 -5.50
C LEU A 29 -24.36 -7.21 -4.53
N PRO A 30 -24.28 -7.02 -3.19
CA PRO A 30 -25.26 -7.61 -2.27
C PRO A 30 -26.67 -7.09 -2.53
N GLU A 31 -26.84 -5.82 -2.90
CA GLU A 31 -28.15 -5.24 -3.23
C GLU A 31 -28.77 -5.91 -4.48
N LEU A 32 -27.97 -6.11 -5.56
CA LEU A 32 -28.44 -6.83 -6.75
C LEU A 32 -28.78 -8.30 -6.44
N LEU A 33 -28.08 -8.95 -5.51
CA LEU A 33 -28.43 -10.29 -5.04
C LEU A 33 -29.67 -10.31 -4.15
N ALA A 34 -30.01 -9.20 -3.48
CA ALA A 34 -31.19 -9.07 -2.64
C ALA A 34 -32.50 -8.83 -3.42
N VAL A 35 -32.41 -8.47 -4.71
CA VAL A 35 -33.58 -8.25 -5.59
C VAL A 35 -34.55 -9.43 -5.56
N ASP A 36 -35.85 -9.15 -5.61
CA ASP A 36 -36.92 -10.14 -5.59
C ASP A 36 -36.73 -11.23 -6.66
N ARG A 37 -37.03 -12.48 -6.28
CA ARG A 37 -36.81 -13.66 -7.14
C ARG A 37 -37.52 -13.55 -8.49
N SER A 38 -38.68 -12.92 -8.56
CA SER A 38 -39.46 -12.77 -9.79
C SER A 38 -38.74 -11.96 -10.87
N LEU A 39 -37.88 -11.01 -10.47
CA LEU A 39 -37.13 -10.14 -11.38
C LEU A 39 -35.84 -10.80 -11.91
N ARG A 40 -35.39 -11.89 -11.29
CA ARG A 40 -34.08 -12.51 -11.57
C ARG A 40 -34.00 -13.20 -12.93
N HIS A 41 -35.14 -13.45 -13.57
CA HIS A 41 -35.22 -14.09 -14.89
C HIS A 41 -34.96 -13.13 -16.06
N GLY A 42 -35.02 -11.82 -15.82
CA GLY A 42 -34.77 -10.80 -16.84
C GLY A 42 -33.33 -10.87 -17.36
N SER A 43 -33.15 -10.79 -18.68
CA SER A 43 -31.82 -10.75 -19.29
C SER A 43 -31.01 -9.54 -18.85
N ALA A 44 -31.66 -8.38 -18.69
CA ALA A 44 -31.02 -7.16 -18.18
C ALA A 44 -30.47 -7.36 -16.76
N TYR A 45 -31.29 -7.88 -15.83
CA TYR A 45 -30.84 -8.19 -14.47
C TYR A 45 -29.64 -9.14 -14.46
N ARG A 46 -29.70 -10.22 -15.23
CA ARG A 46 -28.61 -11.21 -15.30
C ARG A 46 -27.34 -10.58 -15.86
N TYR A 47 -27.45 -9.72 -16.86
CA TYR A 47 -26.31 -9.00 -17.42
C TYR A 47 -25.71 -8.06 -16.37
N ASP A 48 -26.53 -7.22 -15.72
CA ASP A 48 -26.05 -6.24 -14.73
C ASP A 48 -25.43 -6.92 -13.50
N LEU A 49 -26.03 -8.01 -13.01
CA LEU A 49 -25.47 -8.79 -11.91
C LEU A 49 -24.11 -9.40 -12.27
N LEU A 50 -23.95 -9.91 -13.49
CA LEU A 50 -22.67 -10.44 -13.98
C LEU A 50 -21.62 -9.33 -14.02
N GLU A 51 -21.94 -8.19 -14.61
CA GLU A 51 -21.01 -7.07 -14.78
C GLU A 51 -20.55 -6.51 -13.43
N VAL A 52 -21.49 -6.31 -12.48
CA VAL A 52 -21.16 -5.81 -11.13
C VAL A 52 -20.33 -6.84 -10.36
N ALA A 53 -20.69 -8.13 -10.42
CA ALA A 53 -19.91 -9.18 -9.76
C ALA A 53 -18.50 -9.32 -10.35
N ARG A 54 -18.35 -9.18 -11.68
CA ARG A 54 -17.05 -9.15 -12.36
C ARG A 54 -16.22 -7.95 -11.90
N GLN A 55 -16.81 -6.76 -11.89
CA GLN A 55 -16.11 -5.55 -11.46
C GLN A 55 -15.67 -5.63 -10.00
N ALA A 56 -16.49 -6.20 -9.10
CA ALA A 56 -16.13 -6.42 -7.71
C ALA A 56 -14.86 -7.31 -7.56
N VAL A 57 -14.73 -8.35 -8.40
CA VAL A 57 -13.52 -9.19 -8.43
C VAL A 57 -12.32 -8.43 -9.02
N ALA A 58 -12.53 -7.62 -10.07
CA ALA A 58 -11.48 -6.77 -10.63
C ALA A 58 -10.97 -5.75 -9.61
N ASP A 59 -11.85 -5.15 -8.81
CA ASP A 59 -11.50 -4.23 -7.74
C ASP A 59 -10.75 -4.92 -6.61
N ARG A 60 -11.15 -6.16 -6.27
CA ARG A 60 -10.39 -6.99 -5.34
C ARG A 60 -8.97 -7.24 -5.81
N SER A 61 -8.74 -7.45 -7.11
CA SER A 61 -7.38 -7.65 -7.64
C SER A 61 -6.44 -6.47 -7.34
N ARG A 62 -6.96 -5.24 -7.33
CA ARG A 62 -6.20 -4.02 -7.02
C ARG A 62 -5.77 -3.92 -5.55
N THR A 63 -6.51 -4.55 -4.64
CA THR A 63 -6.15 -4.61 -3.21
C THR A 63 -5.38 -5.87 -2.85
N LEU A 64 -5.60 -6.98 -3.56
CA LEU A 64 -4.93 -8.27 -3.33
C LEU A 64 -3.49 -8.30 -3.87
N LEU A 65 -3.22 -7.75 -5.05
CA LEU A 65 -1.86 -7.77 -5.61
C LEU A 65 -0.82 -7.04 -4.74
N PRO A 66 -1.10 -5.85 -4.16
CA PRO A 66 -0.20 -5.23 -3.20
C PRO A 66 0.05 -6.08 -1.95
N GLN A 67 -0.97 -6.82 -1.46
CA GLN A 67 -0.80 -7.74 -0.32
C GLN A 67 0.10 -8.92 -0.70
N ILE A 68 -0.07 -9.49 -1.90
CA ILE A 68 0.81 -10.53 -2.45
C ILE A 68 2.25 -10.01 -2.54
N ASN A 69 2.44 -8.79 -3.08
CA ASN A 69 3.76 -8.17 -3.16
C ASN A 69 4.37 -7.99 -1.76
N ALA A 70 3.62 -7.46 -0.80
CA ALA A 70 4.10 -7.27 0.57
C ALA A 70 4.55 -8.59 1.21
N ALA A 71 3.78 -9.67 1.03
CA ALA A 71 4.15 -11.00 1.52
C ALA A 71 5.43 -11.53 0.85
N TYR A 72 5.62 -11.28 -0.45
CA TYR A 72 6.85 -11.65 -1.16
C TYR A 72 8.06 -10.88 -0.63
N GLN A 73 7.95 -9.56 -0.46
CA GLN A 73 9.03 -8.71 0.06
C GLN A 73 9.38 -9.07 1.51
N ALA A 74 8.38 -9.42 2.33
CA ALA A 74 8.58 -9.93 3.69
C ALA A 74 9.20 -11.34 3.74
N ARG A 75 9.38 -11.98 2.58
CA ARG A 75 9.76 -13.40 2.45
C ARG A 75 8.84 -14.36 3.20
N ASP A 76 7.57 -13.98 3.40
CA ASP A 76 6.56 -14.81 4.06
C ASP A 76 5.91 -15.76 3.03
N LEU A 77 6.51 -16.95 2.89
CA LEU A 77 6.03 -17.96 1.96
C LEU A 77 4.61 -18.45 2.29
N ALA A 78 4.22 -18.49 3.57
CA ALA A 78 2.91 -18.96 3.99
C ALA A 78 1.81 -17.97 3.58
N ALA A 79 2.00 -16.69 3.91
CA ALA A 79 1.10 -15.62 3.48
C ALA A 79 1.07 -15.49 1.96
N PHE A 80 2.23 -15.51 1.29
CA PHE A 80 2.31 -15.44 -0.17
C PHE A 80 1.53 -16.58 -0.84
N THR A 81 1.66 -17.81 -0.32
CA THR A 81 0.92 -18.97 -0.84
C THR A 81 -0.59 -18.79 -0.66
N LYS A 82 -1.06 -18.43 0.54
CA LYS A 82 -2.48 -18.20 0.80
C LYS A 82 -3.08 -17.13 -0.11
N LEU A 83 -2.40 -16.01 -0.28
CA LEU A 83 -2.88 -14.87 -1.08
C LEU A 83 -2.88 -15.18 -2.59
N THR A 84 -1.85 -15.85 -3.10
CA THR A 84 -1.80 -16.26 -4.52
C THR A 84 -2.80 -17.36 -4.84
N ASP A 85 -3.10 -18.27 -3.91
CA ASP A 85 -4.15 -19.27 -4.10
C ASP A 85 -5.54 -18.59 -4.16
N SER A 86 -5.79 -17.59 -3.30
CA SER A 86 -7.00 -16.74 -3.37
C SER A 86 -7.13 -16.02 -4.73
N TRP A 87 -6.03 -15.46 -5.25
CA TRP A 87 -6.01 -14.86 -6.59
C TRP A 87 -6.45 -15.84 -7.68
N MET A 88 -5.93 -17.06 -7.66
CA MET A 88 -6.28 -18.10 -8.63
C MET A 88 -7.74 -18.54 -8.50
N ASP A 89 -8.26 -18.64 -7.27
CA ASP A 89 -9.67 -18.94 -7.02
C ASP A 89 -10.63 -17.85 -7.51
N HIS A 90 -10.22 -16.58 -7.43
CA HIS A 90 -10.96 -15.46 -8.03
C HIS A 90 -11.00 -15.56 -9.55
N ILE A 91 -9.88 -15.85 -10.22
CA ILE A 91 -9.86 -16.06 -11.69
C ILE A 91 -10.79 -17.23 -12.07
N LYS A 92 -10.70 -18.35 -11.35
CA LYS A 92 -11.55 -19.53 -11.59
C LYS A 92 -13.03 -19.22 -11.39
N GLY A 93 -13.37 -18.50 -10.32
CA GLY A 93 -14.73 -18.08 -10.05
C GLY A 93 -15.27 -17.13 -11.13
N LEU A 94 -14.42 -16.23 -11.61
CA LEU A 94 -14.79 -15.27 -12.65
C LEU A 94 -15.00 -15.96 -14.01
N ASP A 95 -14.21 -16.98 -14.35
CA ASP A 95 -14.40 -17.81 -15.55
C ASP A 95 -15.76 -18.54 -15.52
N ALA A 96 -16.14 -19.07 -14.35
CA ALA A 96 -17.44 -19.71 -14.16
C ALA A 96 -18.61 -18.71 -14.28
N LEU A 97 -18.50 -17.53 -13.64
CA LEU A 97 -19.50 -16.46 -13.71
C LEU A 97 -19.68 -15.95 -15.15
N THR A 98 -18.58 -15.65 -15.84
CA THR A 98 -18.66 -15.15 -17.23
C THR A 98 -19.15 -16.21 -18.22
N GLY A 99 -19.05 -17.49 -17.87
CA GLY A 99 -19.62 -18.61 -18.62
C GLY A 99 -21.15 -18.72 -18.57
N THR A 100 -21.83 -17.94 -17.71
CA THR A 100 -23.29 -17.96 -17.60
C THR A 100 -24.01 -17.01 -18.58
N ASP A 101 -23.26 -16.20 -19.33
CA ASP A 101 -23.78 -15.31 -20.37
C ASP A 101 -23.01 -15.41 -21.68
N ARG A 102 -23.73 -15.48 -22.81
CA ARG A 102 -23.13 -15.73 -24.13
C ARG A 102 -22.22 -14.58 -24.59
N SER A 103 -22.50 -13.36 -24.17
CA SER A 103 -21.70 -12.17 -24.54
C SER A 103 -20.35 -12.11 -23.83
N SER A 104 -20.17 -12.92 -22.78
CA SER A 104 -18.98 -12.97 -21.93
C SER A 104 -18.15 -14.25 -22.13
N MET A 105 -18.28 -14.90 -23.29
CA MET A 105 -17.60 -16.16 -23.61
C MET A 105 -16.75 -16.01 -24.88
N VAL A 106 -15.58 -16.65 -24.89
CA VAL A 106 -14.71 -16.64 -26.08
C VAL A 106 -15.21 -17.53 -27.22
N GLY A 107 -15.96 -18.60 -26.91
CA GLY A 107 -16.43 -19.55 -27.92
C GLY A 107 -17.32 -18.92 -29.02
N PRO A 108 -18.35 -18.10 -28.68
CA PRO A 108 -19.12 -17.36 -29.67
C PRO A 108 -18.28 -16.42 -30.53
N TRP A 109 -17.25 -15.79 -29.97
CA TRP A 109 -16.32 -14.92 -30.71
C TRP A 109 -15.53 -15.71 -31.77
N LEU A 110 -14.89 -16.81 -31.36
CA LEU A 110 -14.11 -17.66 -32.27
C LEU A 110 -15.00 -18.40 -33.28
N GLN A 111 -16.22 -18.77 -32.89
CA GLN A 111 -17.19 -19.36 -33.81
C GLN A 111 -17.55 -18.41 -34.95
N ARG A 112 -17.76 -17.12 -34.68
CA ARG A 112 -18.04 -16.13 -35.72
C ARG A 112 -16.86 -15.98 -36.68
N ALA A 113 -15.62 -15.94 -36.17
CA ALA A 113 -14.43 -15.88 -37.00
C ALA A 113 -14.34 -17.07 -37.97
N ARG A 114 -14.52 -18.30 -37.46
CA ARG A 114 -14.54 -19.50 -38.32
C ARG A 114 -15.67 -19.50 -39.34
N GLN A 115 -16.85 -19.00 -38.98
CA GLN A 115 -18.04 -18.95 -39.86
C GLN A 115 -17.92 -17.91 -40.98
N ALA A 116 -17.01 -16.94 -40.85
CA ALA A 116 -16.75 -15.94 -41.88
C ALA A 116 -15.83 -16.45 -43.00
N ALA A 117 -15.17 -17.60 -42.82
CA ALA A 117 -14.24 -18.17 -43.79
C ALA A 117 -14.96 -18.91 -44.95
N GLY A 118 -14.35 -18.87 -46.13
CA GLY A 118 -14.76 -19.63 -47.32
C GLY A 118 -14.22 -21.06 -47.34
N ASP A 119 -13.15 -21.37 -46.61
CA ASP A 119 -12.57 -22.71 -46.53
C ASP A 119 -11.92 -23.03 -45.16
N PRO A 120 -11.53 -24.30 -44.89
CA PRO A 120 -10.94 -24.68 -43.61
C PRO A 120 -9.57 -24.07 -43.30
N ALA A 121 -8.78 -23.67 -44.30
CA ALA A 121 -7.49 -23.02 -44.07
C ALA A 121 -7.71 -21.56 -43.65
N GLU A 122 -8.61 -20.86 -44.33
CA GLU A 122 -9.02 -19.51 -43.95
C GLU A 122 -9.70 -19.51 -42.57
N ALA A 123 -10.51 -20.52 -42.24
CA ALA A 123 -11.15 -20.63 -40.91
C ALA A 123 -10.12 -20.71 -39.78
N ARG A 124 -9.00 -21.42 -40.00
CA ARG A 124 -7.89 -21.49 -39.03
C ARG A 124 -7.17 -20.15 -38.91
N GLN A 125 -6.92 -19.46 -40.03
CA GLN A 125 -6.29 -18.14 -40.01
C GLN A 125 -7.17 -17.12 -39.28
N LEU A 126 -8.45 -17.02 -39.62
CA LEU A 126 -9.37 -16.08 -38.98
C LEU A 126 -9.53 -16.35 -37.49
N GLU A 127 -9.51 -17.61 -37.06
CA GLU A 127 -9.49 -17.94 -35.63
C GLU A 127 -8.19 -17.51 -34.95
N TYR A 128 -7.03 -17.75 -35.56
CA TYR A 128 -5.74 -17.26 -35.07
C TYR A 128 -5.76 -15.73 -34.90
N GLU A 129 -6.20 -14.99 -35.91
CA GLU A 129 -6.31 -13.52 -35.85
C GLU A 129 -7.29 -13.07 -34.76
N ALA A 130 -8.43 -13.76 -34.61
CA ALA A 130 -9.42 -13.45 -33.59
C ALA A 130 -8.88 -13.67 -32.16
N ARG A 131 -8.01 -14.66 -31.96
CA ARG A 131 -7.30 -14.90 -30.69
C ARG A 131 -6.21 -13.86 -30.44
N LYS A 132 -5.39 -13.59 -31.46
CA LYS A 132 -4.30 -12.61 -31.40
C LYS A 132 -4.83 -11.21 -31.06
N LEU A 133 -5.92 -10.78 -31.70
CA LEU A 133 -6.54 -9.47 -31.48
C LEU A 133 -6.87 -9.17 -30.01
N ILE A 134 -7.34 -10.17 -29.24
CA ILE A 134 -7.72 -10.00 -27.83
C ILE A 134 -6.60 -10.37 -26.84
N THR A 135 -5.40 -10.67 -27.33
CA THR A 135 -4.23 -11.05 -26.52
C THR A 135 -3.01 -10.19 -26.88
N SER A 136 -2.10 -10.65 -27.73
CA SER A 136 -0.88 -9.91 -28.12
C SER A 136 -1.16 -8.72 -29.03
N TRP A 137 -2.31 -8.71 -29.70
CA TRP A 137 -2.75 -7.74 -30.72
C TRP A 137 -1.88 -7.74 -31.98
N GLY A 138 -0.56 -7.56 -31.85
CA GLY A 138 0.40 -7.52 -32.94
C GLY A 138 1.67 -8.34 -32.66
N GLU A 139 2.79 -7.87 -33.20
CA GLU A 139 4.11 -8.49 -33.01
C GLU A 139 4.71 -8.15 -31.63
N SER A 140 5.79 -8.87 -31.27
CA SER A 140 6.39 -8.83 -29.94
C SER A 140 7.00 -7.48 -29.54
N ASP A 141 7.27 -6.60 -30.49
CA ASP A 141 7.84 -5.27 -30.30
C ASP A 141 6.79 -4.15 -30.16
N THR A 142 5.50 -4.50 -30.21
CA THR A 142 4.40 -3.54 -30.05
C THR A 142 4.06 -3.26 -28.59
N ASP A 143 3.46 -2.09 -28.31
CA ASP A 143 2.96 -1.72 -26.98
C ASP A 143 1.46 -2.03 -26.79
N LEU A 144 0.88 -2.84 -27.68
CA LEU A 144 -0.55 -3.16 -27.76
C LEU A 144 -0.92 -4.50 -27.07
N HIS A 145 0.04 -5.14 -26.41
CA HIS A 145 -0.20 -6.33 -25.60
C HIS A 145 -1.32 -6.12 -24.57
N ASP A 146 -2.30 -7.03 -24.54
CA ASP A 146 -3.51 -6.97 -23.73
C ASP A 146 -4.35 -5.68 -23.94
N TYR A 147 -4.19 -4.95 -25.06
CA TYR A 147 -4.95 -3.71 -25.33
C TYR A 147 -6.45 -3.97 -25.44
N ALA A 148 -6.84 -4.96 -26.24
CA ALA A 148 -8.24 -5.36 -26.42
C ALA A 148 -8.63 -6.51 -25.49
N TYR A 149 -8.06 -6.56 -24.27
CA TYR A 149 -8.31 -7.61 -23.31
C TYR A 149 -9.81 -7.81 -23.06
N ARG A 150 -10.19 -9.06 -22.82
CA ARG A 150 -11.56 -9.45 -22.46
C ARG A 150 -11.54 -10.34 -21.24
N GLU A 151 -12.36 -10.03 -20.25
CA GLU A 151 -12.60 -10.91 -19.09
C GLU A 151 -13.66 -11.96 -19.45
N TRP A 152 -13.38 -12.76 -20.47
CA TRP A 152 -14.30 -13.78 -20.98
C TRP A 152 -13.97 -15.16 -20.47
N SER A 153 -15.01 -15.97 -20.29
CA SER A 153 -14.88 -17.39 -20.03
C SER A 153 -14.10 -18.06 -21.17
N GLY A 154 -13.17 -18.93 -20.81
CA GLY A 154 -12.16 -19.52 -21.70
C GLY A 154 -10.88 -18.71 -21.76
N VAL A 155 -10.93 -17.38 -21.97
CA VAL A 155 -9.72 -16.53 -21.92
C VAL A 155 -9.17 -16.46 -20.49
N LEU A 156 -10.06 -16.31 -19.50
CA LEU A 156 -9.70 -16.36 -18.08
C LEU A 156 -9.01 -17.67 -17.72
N ARG A 157 -9.64 -18.80 -18.06
CA ARG A 157 -9.12 -20.13 -17.75
C ARG A 157 -7.82 -20.49 -18.47
N ASP A 158 -7.73 -20.25 -19.77
CA ASP A 158 -6.66 -20.83 -20.61
C ASP A 158 -5.59 -19.83 -21.04
N TYR A 159 -5.80 -18.53 -20.83
CA TYR A 159 -4.81 -17.49 -21.13
C TYR A 159 -4.37 -16.69 -19.90
N TYR A 160 -5.29 -16.13 -19.11
CA TYR A 160 -4.87 -15.32 -17.93
C TYR A 160 -4.41 -16.17 -16.75
N ALA A 161 -5.14 -17.23 -16.39
CA ALA A 161 -4.79 -18.08 -15.25
C ALA A 161 -3.39 -18.70 -15.39
N PRO A 162 -3.00 -19.29 -16.54
CA PRO A 162 -1.68 -19.89 -16.69
C PRO A 162 -0.54 -18.87 -16.58
N ARG A 163 -0.75 -17.64 -17.06
CA ARG A 163 0.24 -16.55 -16.94
C ARG A 163 0.49 -16.18 -15.48
N TRP A 164 -0.57 -15.93 -14.71
CA TRP A 164 -0.44 -15.61 -13.27
C TRP A 164 0.13 -16.78 -12.48
N LYS A 165 -0.30 -18.01 -12.77
CA LYS A 165 0.24 -19.21 -12.14
C LYS A 165 1.75 -19.35 -12.38
N LYS A 166 2.21 -19.12 -13.62
CA LYS A 166 3.64 -19.17 -13.99
C LYS A 166 4.46 -18.19 -13.16
N LEU A 167 3.98 -16.95 -12.98
CA LEU A 167 4.62 -15.95 -12.14
C LEU A 167 4.67 -16.43 -10.67
N PHE A 168 3.53 -16.80 -10.10
CA PHE A 168 3.45 -17.15 -8.68
C PHE A 168 4.22 -18.41 -8.33
N ASP A 169 4.23 -19.44 -9.18
CA ASP A 169 5.05 -20.63 -8.98
C ASP A 169 6.54 -20.28 -8.96
N GLY A 170 6.99 -19.43 -9.90
CA GLY A 170 8.38 -18.97 -9.95
C GLY A 170 8.78 -18.17 -8.71
N LEU A 171 7.91 -17.27 -8.24
CA LEU A 171 8.12 -16.50 -7.02
C LEU A 171 8.10 -17.38 -5.75
N LYS A 172 7.21 -18.37 -5.67
CA LYS A 172 7.21 -19.37 -4.58
C LYS A 172 8.55 -20.12 -4.53
N GLU A 173 9.11 -20.47 -5.68
CA GLU A 173 10.41 -21.15 -5.74
C GLU A 173 11.58 -20.24 -5.37
N ALA A 174 11.56 -18.99 -5.82
CA ALA A 174 12.54 -17.97 -5.41
C ALA A 174 12.54 -17.78 -3.88
N LEU A 175 11.37 -17.74 -3.25
CA LEU A 175 11.25 -17.66 -1.79
C LEU A 175 11.88 -18.86 -1.07
N ARG A 176 11.71 -20.08 -1.62
CA ARG A 176 12.26 -21.32 -1.04
C ARG A 176 13.79 -21.43 -1.19
N THR A 177 14.31 -21.01 -2.33
CA THR A 177 15.72 -21.23 -2.70
C THR A 177 16.62 -20.02 -2.45
N GLY A 178 16.03 -18.82 -2.31
CA GLY A 178 16.77 -17.55 -2.28
C GLY A 178 17.27 -17.08 -3.65
N GLY A 179 16.89 -17.75 -4.73
CA GLY A 179 17.20 -17.33 -6.10
C GLY A 179 16.23 -16.27 -6.64
N SER A 180 16.34 -15.96 -7.93
CA SER A 180 15.39 -15.12 -8.66
C SER A 180 14.47 -15.97 -9.55
N PRO A 181 13.19 -15.59 -9.73
CA PRO A 181 12.32 -16.29 -10.66
C PRO A 181 12.87 -16.14 -12.10
N PRO A 182 12.73 -17.16 -12.96
CA PRO A 182 13.16 -17.06 -14.35
C PRO A 182 12.34 -16.01 -15.10
N ALA A 183 12.97 -15.33 -16.06
CA ALA A 183 12.26 -14.43 -16.97
C ALA A 183 11.19 -15.22 -17.75
N VAL A 184 10.01 -14.63 -17.91
CA VAL A 184 8.90 -15.25 -18.64
C VAL A 184 8.63 -14.46 -19.90
N ASP A 185 8.64 -15.14 -21.04
CA ASP A 185 8.20 -14.59 -22.31
C ASP A 185 6.66 -14.62 -22.39
N TRP A 186 6.04 -13.50 -21.99
CA TRP A 186 4.59 -13.35 -22.02
C TRP A 186 4.02 -13.35 -23.43
N TYR A 187 4.79 -12.91 -24.43
CA TYR A 187 4.38 -12.91 -25.84
C TYR A 187 4.32 -14.34 -26.37
N ALA A 188 5.33 -15.17 -26.09
CA ALA A 188 5.32 -16.58 -26.48
C ALA A 188 4.12 -17.34 -25.91
N MET A 189 3.67 -17.01 -24.69
CA MET A 189 2.45 -17.59 -24.13
C MET A 189 1.18 -17.13 -24.88
N ALA A 190 1.11 -15.87 -25.29
CA ALA A 190 0.00 -15.34 -26.09
C ALA A 190 -0.04 -15.97 -27.49
N GLU A 191 1.11 -16.11 -28.15
CA GLU A 191 1.23 -16.78 -29.44
C GLU A 191 0.88 -18.27 -29.35
N ALA A 192 1.30 -18.95 -28.28
CA ALA A 192 0.93 -20.35 -28.05
C ALA A 192 -0.59 -20.52 -27.93
N TRP A 193 -1.26 -19.67 -27.14
CA TRP A 193 -2.72 -19.70 -27.03
C TRP A 193 -3.44 -19.31 -28.33
N SER A 194 -2.85 -18.40 -29.12
CA SER A 194 -3.43 -17.97 -30.40
C SER A 194 -3.33 -19.03 -31.50
N LYS A 195 -2.27 -19.85 -31.47
CA LYS A 195 -2.07 -20.97 -32.42
C LYS A 195 -2.81 -22.24 -32.03
N ASP A 196 -3.30 -22.32 -30.80
CA ASP A 196 -4.05 -23.46 -30.29
C ASP A 196 -5.40 -23.64 -31.02
N ASP A 197 -5.77 -24.88 -31.30
CA ASP A 197 -7.02 -25.26 -31.99
C ASP A 197 -8.11 -25.79 -31.03
N GLY A 198 -7.93 -25.58 -29.74
CA GLY A 198 -8.85 -25.97 -28.68
C GLY A 198 -10.22 -25.33 -28.83
N LYS A 199 -11.27 -26.13 -28.63
CA LYS A 199 -12.66 -25.69 -28.79
C LYS A 199 -13.22 -25.13 -27.49
N TYR A 200 -13.96 -24.04 -27.63
CA TYR A 200 -14.67 -23.39 -26.53
C TYR A 200 -16.20 -23.55 -26.65
N PRO A 201 -16.92 -23.68 -25.52
CA PRO A 201 -18.38 -23.71 -25.52
C PRO A 201 -18.98 -22.46 -26.17
N THR A 202 -20.03 -22.64 -26.99
CA THR A 202 -20.75 -21.52 -27.65
C THR A 202 -22.10 -21.23 -27.01
N ARG A 203 -22.49 -22.02 -26.01
CA ARG A 203 -23.72 -21.86 -25.23
C ARG A 203 -23.36 -21.68 -23.76
N PRO A 204 -24.02 -20.75 -23.05
CA PRO A 204 -23.79 -20.56 -21.63
C PRO A 204 -24.12 -21.80 -20.80
N SER A 205 -23.48 -21.92 -19.65
CA SER A 205 -23.75 -22.95 -18.66
C SER A 205 -23.73 -22.38 -17.25
N GLY A 206 -24.54 -22.94 -16.35
CA GLY A 206 -24.69 -22.43 -14.99
C GLY A 206 -25.75 -21.33 -14.89
N ASP A 207 -25.81 -20.71 -13.72
CA ASP A 207 -26.79 -19.68 -13.37
C ASP A 207 -26.07 -18.45 -12.80
N THR A 208 -26.33 -17.27 -13.38
CA THR A 208 -25.61 -16.04 -13.01
C THR A 208 -25.79 -15.70 -11.53
N TYR A 209 -27.00 -15.84 -11.00
CA TYR A 209 -27.28 -15.56 -9.60
C TYR A 209 -26.48 -16.47 -8.67
N THR A 210 -26.42 -17.76 -9.00
CA THR A 210 -25.68 -18.76 -8.24
C THR A 210 -24.17 -18.46 -8.24
N GLU A 211 -23.58 -18.16 -9.40
CA GLU A 211 -22.15 -17.85 -9.50
C GLU A 211 -21.79 -16.48 -8.89
N ALA A 212 -22.64 -15.46 -9.02
CA ALA A 212 -22.47 -14.18 -8.36
C ALA A 212 -22.58 -14.32 -6.83
N SER A 213 -23.48 -15.17 -6.32
CA SER A 213 -23.59 -15.47 -4.89
C SER A 213 -22.33 -16.17 -4.35
N LYS A 214 -21.74 -17.10 -5.12
CA LYS A 214 -20.45 -17.72 -4.77
C LYS A 214 -19.32 -16.68 -4.75
N THR A 215 -19.35 -15.75 -5.71
CA THR A 215 -18.38 -14.65 -5.80
C THR A 215 -18.46 -13.74 -4.58
N LEU A 216 -19.67 -13.29 -4.19
CA LEU A 216 -19.86 -12.50 -2.97
C LEU A 216 -19.37 -13.26 -1.73
N ARG A 217 -19.74 -14.53 -1.55
CA ARG A 217 -19.25 -15.33 -0.41
C ARG A 217 -17.74 -15.42 -0.36
N ARG A 218 -17.07 -15.57 -1.52
CA ARG A 218 -15.61 -15.56 -1.59
C ARG A 218 -15.05 -14.21 -1.19
N LEU A 219 -15.58 -13.11 -1.73
CA LEU A 219 -15.15 -11.75 -1.40
C LEU A 219 -15.32 -11.42 0.09
N MET A 220 -16.40 -11.89 0.72
CA MET A 220 -16.65 -11.73 2.16
C MET A 220 -15.67 -12.53 3.02
N GLY A 221 -15.39 -13.78 2.64
CA GLY A 221 -14.55 -14.71 3.40
C GLY A 221 -13.05 -14.64 3.09
N ASP A 222 -12.63 -13.76 2.19
CA ASP A 222 -11.22 -13.61 1.79
C ASP A 222 -10.39 -12.88 2.88
N THR A 223 -9.07 -13.02 2.81
CA THR A 223 -8.14 -12.32 3.71
C THR A 223 -7.75 -10.97 3.13
N TYR A 224 -7.99 -9.89 3.86
CA TYR A 224 -7.66 -8.52 3.50
C TYR A 224 -6.63 -7.99 4.51
N ASP A 225 -5.96 -6.90 4.14
CA ASP A 225 -5.03 -6.25 5.04
C ASP A 225 -5.74 -5.16 5.83
N LEU A 226 -5.60 -5.18 7.15
CA LEU A 226 -6.08 -4.10 7.99
C LEU A 226 -5.08 -2.94 7.90
N ARG A 227 -5.55 -1.76 7.52
CA ARG A 227 -4.70 -0.56 7.57
C ARG A 227 -4.80 0.06 8.96
N LEU A 228 -3.65 0.13 9.63
CA LEU A 228 -3.48 0.79 10.92
C LEU A 228 -2.52 1.97 10.75
N ALA A 229 -2.98 3.17 11.08
CA ALA A 229 -2.16 4.38 11.12
C ALA A 229 -2.26 5.03 12.49
N LEU A 230 -1.13 5.44 13.07
CA LEU A 230 -1.09 6.16 14.34
C LEU A 230 -0.79 7.63 14.10
N ARG A 231 -1.46 8.51 14.85
CA ARG A 231 -1.21 9.96 14.88
C ARG A 231 -0.86 10.38 16.31
N PRO A 232 0.38 10.13 16.76
CA PRO A 232 0.83 10.65 18.03
C PRO A 232 1.07 12.16 17.93
N THR A 233 0.82 12.90 19.01
CA THR A 233 0.94 14.37 19.01
C THR A 233 1.64 14.89 20.26
N GLY A 234 2.45 15.94 20.08
CA GLY A 234 3.09 16.65 21.18
C GLY A 234 4.23 15.88 21.85
N SER A 235 4.55 16.29 23.07
CA SER A 235 5.60 15.72 23.93
C SER A 235 4.99 15.24 25.23
N LEU A 236 5.54 14.17 25.82
CA LEU A 236 5.11 13.66 27.11
C LEU A 236 5.67 14.55 28.25
N SER A 237 4.95 15.62 28.60
CA SER A 237 5.25 16.53 29.72
C SER A 237 4.46 16.18 30.99
N GLY A 238 3.20 15.81 30.82
CA GLY A 238 2.32 15.22 31.83
C GLY A 238 1.37 14.22 31.17
N SER A 239 0.76 14.64 30.06
CA SER A 239 0.06 13.74 29.14
C SER A 239 0.36 14.06 27.66
N ALA A 240 0.07 13.11 26.78
CA ALA A 240 0.11 13.26 25.33
C ALA A 240 -1.00 12.39 24.69
N GLU A 241 -1.40 12.69 23.46
CA GLU A 241 -2.46 11.97 22.76
C GLU A 241 -1.91 11.15 21.60
N VAL A 242 -2.44 9.93 21.45
CA VAL A 242 -2.23 9.10 20.26
C VAL A 242 -3.59 8.67 19.73
N ALA A 243 -3.91 9.06 18.50
CA ALA A 243 -5.06 8.52 17.77
C ALA A 243 -4.60 7.37 16.85
N ALA A 244 -5.44 6.36 16.67
CA ALA A 244 -5.29 5.31 15.69
C ALA A 244 -6.48 5.31 14.73
N SER A 245 -6.17 5.35 13.44
CA SER A 245 -7.13 5.16 12.36
C SER A 245 -7.03 3.70 11.89
N VAL A 246 -8.11 2.94 12.05
CA VAL A 246 -8.21 1.52 11.72
C VAL A 246 -9.20 1.35 10.57
N THR A 247 -8.71 1.04 9.37
CA THR A 247 -9.56 0.90 8.18
C THR A 247 -9.78 -0.56 7.82
N ASN A 248 -11.04 -1.00 7.80
CA ASN A 248 -11.43 -2.28 7.24
C ASN A 248 -11.37 -2.21 5.71
N THR A 249 -10.41 -2.91 5.10
CA THR A 249 -10.27 -2.92 3.63
C THR A 249 -11.10 -4.02 2.95
N ASN A 250 -11.83 -4.84 3.72
CA ASN A 250 -12.86 -5.71 3.19
C ASN A 250 -14.12 -4.88 2.92
N TYR A 251 -14.50 -4.76 1.65
CA TYR A 251 -15.66 -3.96 1.23
C TYR A 251 -16.99 -4.74 1.27
N PHE A 252 -16.97 -6.02 1.67
CA PHE A 252 -18.14 -6.90 1.61
C PHE A 252 -18.53 -7.52 2.96
N ALA A 253 -17.63 -7.51 3.95
CA ALA A 253 -17.92 -8.03 5.27
C ALA A 253 -17.37 -7.10 6.36
N PRO A 254 -18.10 -6.96 7.48
CA PRO A 254 -17.59 -6.20 8.60
C PRO A 254 -16.39 -6.91 9.24
N MET A 255 -15.57 -6.14 9.93
CA MET A 255 -14.45 -6.63 10.71
C MET A 255 -14.86 -6.69 12.17
N SER A 256 -15.10 -7.89 12.68
CA SER A 256 -15.53 -8.15 14.05
C SER A 256 -14.37 -8.54 14.95
N GLY A 257 -14.64 -8.75 16.24
CA GLY A 257 -13.65 -9.24 17.20
C GLY A 257 -12.54 -8.24 17.46
N LEU A 258 -12.83 -6.94 17.33
CA LEU A 258 -11.85 -5.90 17.52
C LEU A 258 -11.41 -5.84 18.98
N THR A 259 -10.10 -5.90 19.17
CA THR A 259 -9.45 -5.70 20.47
C THR A 259 -8.31 -4.71 20.31
N PHE A 260 -8.08 -3.92 21.35
CA PHE A 260 -6.97 -2.98 21.40
C PHE A 260 -6.12 -3.30 22.62
N ASP A 261 -4.84 -3.55 22.39
CA ASP A 261 -3.84 -3.71 23.44
C ASP A 261 -2.76 -2.67 23.25
N VAL A 262 -2.41 -1.96 24.32
CA VAL A 262 -1.41 -0.89 24.31
C VAL A 262 -0.28 -1.25 25.26
N SER A 263 0.89 -1.50 24.70
CA SER A 263 2.11 -1.77 25.45
C SER A 263 2.95 -0.50 25.56
N ALA A 264 3.02 0.03 26.78
CA ALA A 264 3.79 1.23 27.10
C ALA A 264 4.98 0.90 28.01
N PRO A 265 6.09 1.68 27.96
CA PRO A 265 7.23 1.45 28.83
C PRO A 265 6.91 1.81 30.28
N ALA A 266 7.76 1.35 31.21
CA ALA A 266 7.66 1.70 32.62
C ALA A 266 7.55 3.23 32.81
N GLY A 267 6.56 3.67 33.59
CA GLY A 267 6.31 5.09 33.82
C GLY A 267 5.36 5.78 32.84
N VAL A 268 4.74 5.03 31.92
CA VAL A 268 3.73 5.53 31.00
C VAL A 268 2.47 4.68 31.12
N GLU A 269 1.34 5.32 31.40
CA GLU A 269 0.02 4.70 31.40
C GLU A 269 -0.77 5.17 30.18
N ALA A 270 -1.24 4.26 29.33
CA ALA A 270 -2.14 4.59 28.23
C ALA A 270 -3.59 4.36 28.66
N ARG A 271 -4.48 5.35 28.45
CA ARG A 271 -5.90 5.25 28.80
C ARG A 271 -6.75 5.59 27.58
N PRO A 272 -7.72 4.73 27.19
CA PRO A 272 -8.56 5.00 26.02
C PRO A 272 -9.47 6.21 26.26
N ALA A 273 -9.62 7.05 25.25
CA ALA A 273 -10.44 8.27 25.26
C ALA A 273 -11.90 7.98 24.84
N GLY A 274 -12.52 6.96 25.44
CA GLY A 274 -13.88 6.53 25.13
C GLY A 274 -14.06 5.01 25.11
N PRO A 275 -15.28 4.52 24.87
CA PRO A 275 -15.53 3.10 24.68
C PRO A 275 -14.88 2.64 23.37
N GLU A 276 -14.19 1.51 23.42
CA GLU A 276 -13.62 0.87 22.24
C GLU A 276 -14.73 0.14 21.48
N MET A 277 -14.75 0.32 20.15
CA MET A 277 -15.74 -0.31 19.27
C MET A 277 -15.33 -1.74 18.93
N GLY A 278 -16.29 -2.68 18.95
CA GLY A 278 -16.04 -4.10 18.70
C GLY A 278 -16.08 -4.52 17.22
N GLU A 279 -16.51 -3.62 16.32
CA GLU A 279 -16.68 -3.92 14.90
C GLU A 279 -16.45 -2.68 14.01
N ILE A 280 -15.95 -2.90 12.79
CA ILE A 280 -15.84 -1.89 11.72
C ILE A 280 -16.61 -2.35 10.49
N ASP A 281 -17.56 -1.53 10.02
CA ASP A 281 -18.33 -1.78 8.81
C ASP A 281 -17.45 -1.98 7.56
N PRO A 282 -17.95 -2.65 6.50
CA PRO A 282 -17.20 -2.86 5.28
C PRO A 282 -16.69 -1.54 4.67
N GLY A 283 -15.38 -1.43 4.43
CA GLY A 283 -14.74 -0.22 3.89
C GLY A 283 -14.64 0.97 4.86
N ALA A 284 -15.18 0.87 6.08
CA ALA A 284 -15.20 1.97 7.03
C ALA A 284 -13.85 2.13 7.76
N THR A 285 -13.67 3.29 8.37
CA THR A 285 -12.54 3.58 9.27
C THR A 285 -13.07 3.91 10.66
N LEU A 286 -12.49 3.27 11.66
CA LEU A 286 -12.70 3.57 13.07
C LEU A 286 -11.53 4.40 13.58
N GLU A 287 -11.84 5.46 14.32
CA GLU A 287 -10.86 6.24 15.06
C GLU A 287 -10.94 5.84 16.55
N GLN A 288 -9.80 5.43 17.12
CA GLN A 288 -9.66 5.15 18.55
C GLN A 288 -8.48 5.97 19.08
N SER A 289 -8.65 6.64 20.22
CA SER A 289 -7.58 7.46 20.81
C SER A 289 -7.23 7.02 22.22
N TRP A 290 -5.99 7.30 22.63
CA TRP A 290 -5.50 7.11 23.98
C TRP A 290 -4.76 8.34 24.47
N THR A 291 -5.04 8.71 25.72
CA THR A 291 -4.22 9.64 26.48
C THR A 291 -3.10 8.86 27.16
N LEU A 292 -1.86 9.18 26.82
CA LEU A 292 -0.67 8.70 27.51
C LEU A 292 -0.41 9.60 28.71
N HIS A 293 -0.30 9.03 29.91
CA HIS A 293 0.01 9.74 31.14
C HIS A 293 1.41 9.34 31.63
N ARG A 294 2.22 10.34 31.96
CA ARG A 294 3.50 10.14 32.63
C ARG A 294 3.27 9.87 34.12
N THR A 295 3.97 8.90 34.67
CA THR A 295 3.99 8.62 36.12
C THR A 295 5.40 8.78 36.68
N ASP A 296 5.50 8.79 38.02
CA ASP A 296 6.77 8.93 38.74
C ASP A 296 7.71 7.72 38.57
N ALA A 297 7.19 6.60 38.02
CA ALA A 297 7.99 5.42 37.71
C ALA A 297 8.80 5.55 36.41
N LEU A 298 8.67 6.66 35.67
CA LEU A 298 9.42 6.88 34.44
C LEU A 298 10.93 7.00 34.77
N PRO A 299 11.80 6.15 34.19
CA PRO A 299 13.23 6.20 34.49
C PRO A 299 13.81 7.59 34.23
N ALA A 300 14.60 8.08 35.19
CA ALA A 300 15.31 9.34 35.05
C ALA A 300 16.20 9.33 33.80
N GLY A 301 16.22 10.45 33.07
CA GLY A 301 17.00 10.56 31.83
C GLY A 301 16.31 10.02 30.57
N THR A 302 15.15 9.37 30.67
CA THR A 302 14.37 8.95 29.48
C THR A 302 14.10 10.16 28.57
N THR A 303 14.54 10.09 27.31
CA THR A 303 14.44 11.18 26.32
C THR A 303 13.24 11.06 25.39
N GLN A 304 12.80 9.84 25.15
CA GLN A 304 11.65 9.49 24.32
C GLN A 304 11.01 8.21 24.85
N VAL A 305 9.73 8.00 24.55
CA VAL A 305 9.00 6.77 24.83
C VAL A 305 8.48 6.18 23.53
N ALA A 306 8.53 4.87 23.41
CA ALA A 306 7.93 4.12 22.30
C ALA A 306 6.76 3.32 22.85
N VAL A 307 5.56 3.51 22.29
CA VAL A 307 4.34 2.83 22.69
C VAL A 307 3.85 1.98 21.53
N GLU A 308 3.68 0.68 21.75
CA GLU A 308 3.16 -0.25 20.75
C GLU A 308 1.64 -0.39 20.90
N PHE A 309 0.93 -0.28 19.80
CA PHE A 309 -0.50 -0.48 19.69
C PHE A 309 -0.74 -1.75 18.88
N THR A 310 -1.39 -2.73 19.49
CA THR A 310 -1.81 -3.98 18.86
C THR A 310 -3.32 -3.99 18.67
N VAL A 311 -3.76 -4.08 17.42
CA VAL A 311 -5.18 -4.26 17.07
C VAL A 311 -5.42 -5.72 16.71
N GLY A 312 -6.23 -6.42 17.50
CA GLY A 312 -6.73 -7.76 17.17
C GLY A 312 -8.05 -7.68 16.40
N PHE A 313 -8.28 -8.60 15.47
CA PHE A 313 -9.51 -8.67 14.66
C PHE A 313 -9.76 -10.06 14.11
N ASP A 314 -11.02 -10.42 13.94
CA ASP A 314 -11.42 -11.70 13.34
C ASP A 314 -11.60 -11.57 11.84
N GLN A 315 -10.95 -12.45 11.08
CA GLN A 315 -11.10 -12.52 9.63
C GLN A 315 -10.84 -13.92 9.10
N ALA A 316 -11.66 -14.36 8.13
CA ALA A 316 -11.54 -15.66 7.48
C ALA A 316 -11.46 -16.84 8.49
N GLY A 317 -12.21 -16.73 9.60
CA GLY A 317 -12.25 -17.74 10.67
C GLY A 317 -11.01 -17.77 11.57
N GLN A 318 -10.16 -16.74 11.53
CA GLN A 318 -8.95 -16.61 12.34
C GLN A 318 -8.96 -15.29 13.11
N HIS A 319 -8.40 -15.29 14.33
CA HIS A 319 -8.05 -14.05 15.02
C HIS A 319 -6.66 -13.61 14.58
N LEU A 320 -6.56 -12.42 14.00
CA LEU A 320 -5.33 -11.82 13.48
C LEU A 320 -4.97 -10.58 14.28
N THR A 321 -3.71 -10.13 14.18
CA THR A 321 -3.27 -8.88 14.80
C THR A 321 -2.52 -7.99 13.82
N ARG A 322 -2.58 -6.68 14.05
CA ARG A 322 -1.72 -5.67 13.44
C ARG A 322 -1.09 -4.81 14.54
N LYS A 323 0.17 -4.44 14.33
CA LYS A 323 0.93 -3.65 15.28
C LYS A 323 1.41 -2.37 14.62
N ALA A 324 1.46 -1.31 15.41
CA ALA A 324 2.11 -0.06 15.04
C ALA A 324 2.76 0.56 16.29
N THR A 325 3.86 1.27 16.10
CA THR A 325 4.60 1.91 17.19
C THR A 325 4.53 3.43 17.04
N ALA A 326 4.23 4.13 18.14
CA ALA A 326 4.33 5.57 18.23
C ALA A 326 5.50 5.98 19.12
N VAL A 327 6.31 6.93 18.68
CA VAL A 327 7.42 7.51 19.44
C VAL A 327 7.12 8.96 19.75
N LEU A 328 7.27 9.31 21.03
CA LEU A 328 7.06 10.66 21.54
C LEU A 328 8.29 11.12 22.36
N PRO A 329 8.72 12.38 22.25
CA PRO A 329 9.73 12.93 23.14
C PRO A 329 9.19 13.08 24.56
N VAL A 330 10.04 12.87 25.56
CA VAL A 330 9.75 13.19 26.96
C VAL A 330 10.23 14.61 27.25
N ALA A 331 9.29 15.47 27.62
CA ALA A 331 9.62 16.86 27.94
C ALA A 331 10.48 16.93 29.22
N ALA A 332 11.51 17.75 29.15
CA ALA A 332 12.37 18.09 30.27
C ALA A 332 13.04 19.44 29.97
N ASP A 333 13.43 20.15 31.03
CA ASP A 333 14.16 21.41 30.89
C ASP A 333 15.43 21.21 30.05
N GLY A 334 15.66 22.16 29.15
CA GLY A 334 16.79 22.10 28.22
C GLY A 334 16.62 21.12 27.06
N ARG A 335 15.53 20.34 26.97
CA ARG A 335 15.23 19.53 25.78
C ARG A 335 14.25 20.27 24.87
N VAL A 336 14.65 20.49 23.63
CA VAL A 336 13.88 21.29 22.68
C VAL A 336 13.75 20.56 21.36
N GLN A 337 12.53 20.43 20.85
CA GLN A 337 12.30 19.84 19.54
C GLN A 337 12.56 20.90 18.46
N LEU A 338 13.31 20.56 17.41
CA LEU A 338 13.55 21.48 16.29
C LEU A 338 12.25 21.94 15.62
N SER A 339 11.23 21.08 15.63
CA SER A 339 9.91 21.42 15.10
C SER A 339 9.14 22.46 15.92
N ASP A 340 9.62 22.83 17.11
CA ASP A 340 9.08 23.94 17.92
C ASP A 340 9.91 25.24 17.77
N LEU A 341 11.08 25.18 17.15
CA LEU A 341 11.97 26.34 16.99
C LEU A 341 11.69 27.11 15.69
N PRO A 342 11.81 28.46 15.69
CA PRO A 342 11.76 29.24 14.47
C PRO A 342 12.92 28.86 13.54
N PHE A 343 12.63 28.80 12.25
CA PHE A 343 13.69 28.67 11.23
C PHE A 343 14.37 30.04 11.07
N THR A 344 15.70 30.09 11.14
CA THR A 344 16.44 31.29 10.70
C THR A 344 16.51 31.36 9.18
N TYR A 345 16.44 30.19 8.53
CA TYR A 345 16.30 30.03 7.09
C TYR A 345 15.63 28.67 6.80
N SER A 346 14.78 28.62 5.80
CA SER A 346 14.26 27.35 5.28
C SER A 346 14.06 27.41 3.76
N ARG A 347 14.50 26.34 3.10
CA ARG A 347 14.21 26.02 1.71
C ARG A 347 13.93 24.52 1.65
N ASN A 348 12.86 24.12 0.98
CA ASN A 348 12.49 22.71 0.84
C ASN A 348 12.03 22.44 -0.60
N HIS A 349 12.48 21.31 -1.17
CA HIS A 349 12.18 20.92 -2.54
C HIS A 349 12.44 22.06 -3.53
N ASP A 350 13.67 22.56 -3.54
CA ASP A 350 14.09 23.71 -4.34
C ASP A 350 13.37 25.05 -4.06
N GLY A 351 12.53 25.11 -3.02
CA GLY A 351 11.70 26.26 -2.67
C GLY A 351 10.23 26.13 -3.09
N ILE A 352 9.82 24.95 -3.60
CA ILE A 352 8.45 24.69 -4.05
C ILE A 352 7.49 24.53 -2.87
N TYR A 353 7.95 23.89 -1.79
CA TYR A 353 7.13 23.62 -0.60
C TYR A 353 7.76 24.22 0.66
N ALA A 354 6.94 24.50 1.66
CA ALA A 354 7.44 24.79 3.00
C ALA A 354 7.98 23.52 3.67
N VAL A 355 8.92 23.67 4.61
CA VAL A 355 9.30 22.57 5.52
C VAL A 355 8.10 22.29 6.45
N ALA A 356 7.70 21.02 6.53
CA ALA A 356 6.62 20.60 7.42
C ALA A 356 7.10 20.50 8.86
N ARG A 357 6.19 20.76 9.80
CA ARG A 357 6.39 20.50 11.24
C ARG A 357 5.47 19.37 11.66
N ASP A 358 6.05 18.40 12.37
CA ASP A 358 5.41 17.22 12.96
C ASP A 358 4.62 16.34 11.98
N THR A 359 4.81 16.54 10.69
CA THR A 359 4.12 15.86 9.60
C THR A 359 5.09 15.65 8.44
N VAL A 360 4.78 14.70 7.55
CA VAL A 360 5.55 14.51 6.31
C VAL A 360 5.42 15.74 5.40
N THR A 361 6.40 15.97 4.52
CA THR A 361 6.43 17.14 3.62
C THR A 361 5.16 17.26 2.75
N PRO A 362 4.65 18.48 2.51
CA PRO A 362 3.66 18.73 1.46
C PRO A 362 4.15 18.24 0.09
N GLY A 363 3.22 17.95 -0.81
CA GLY A 363 3.51 17.40 -2.14
C GLY A 363 3.63 15.87 -2.19
N THR A 364 3.65 15.22 -1.02
CA THR A 364 3.55 13.76 -0.89
C THR A 364 2.16 13.28 -1.35
N PRO A 365 2.04 12.36 -2.33
CA PRO A 365 0.75 11.97 -2.94
C PRO A 365 -0.35 11.56 -1.96
N GLU A 366 0.03 11.01 -0.80
CA GLU A 366 -0.91 10.66 0.26
C GLU A 366 -0.67 11.42 1.58
N GLY A 367 0.27 12.38 1.64
CA GLY A 367 0.92 12.75 2.91
C GLY A 367 0.57 14.10 3.52
N ASN A 368 -0.24 14.96 2.89
CA ASN A 368 -0.46 16.30 3.43
C ASN A 368 -1.12 16.25 4.83
N GLY A 369 -0.38 16.65 5.86
CA GLY A 369 -0.83 16.59 7.26
C GLY A 369 -0.81 15.19 7.90
N LYS A 370 -0.28 14.17 7.22
CA LYS A 370 -0.06 12.84 7.78
C LYS A 370 1.13 12.83 8.75
N PRO A 371 1.07 11.98 9.79
CA PRO A 371 2.16 11.81 10.74
C PRO A 371 3.43 11.31 10.05
N ILE A 372 4.59 11.70 10.57
CA ILE A 372 5.89 11.18 10.13
C ILE A 372 5.95 9.69 10.44
N ARG A 373 6.37 8.90 9.44
CA ARG A 373 6.56 7.46 9.61
C ARG A 373 7.88 7.03 9.00
N LEU A 374 8.74 6.44 9.82
CA LEU A 374 10.07 5.97 9.42
C LEU A 374 10.20 4.52 9.88
N ASP A 375 10.46 3.61 8.94
CA ASP A 375 10.64 2.18 9.22
C ASP A 375 9.51 1.59 10.08
N GLY A 376 8.26 1.81 9.65
CA GLY A 376 7.07 1.35 10.35
C GLY A 376 6.69 2.13 11.61
N THR A 377 7.54 3.02 12.11
CA THR A 377 7.36 3.74 13.37
C THR A 377 6.83 5.16 13.15
N PHE A 378 5.78 5.54 13.87
CA PHE A 378 5.15 6.87 13.82
C PHE A 378 5.77 7.82 14.85
N TYR A 379 6.00 9.08 14.49
CA TYR A 379 6.66 10.07 15.36
C TYR A 379 5.75 11.26 15.65
N SER A 380 5.65 11.68 16.91
CA SER A 380 4.77 12.82 17.31
C SER A 380 5.34 14.18 17.01
N LYS A 381 6.66 14.26 16.87
CA LYS A 381 7.41 15.48 16.60
C LYS A 381 8.39 15.24 15.47
N GLY A 382 8.59 16.23 14.61
CA GLY A 382 9.55 16.11 13.52
C GLY A 382 9.55 17.21 12.49
N LEU A 383 10.44 17.06 11.51
CA LEU A 383 10.52 17.92 10.34
C LEU A 383 10.29 17.08 9.08
N GLY A 384 9.35 17.48 8.24
CA GLY A 384 9.13 16.88 6.93
C GLY A 384 9.76 17.74 5.84
N THR A 385 10.64 17.13 5.06
CA THR A 385 11.40 17.75 3.97
C THR A 385 11.36 16.88 2.72
N ASN A 386 11.97 17.35 1.64
CA ASN A 386 12.25 16.62 0.42
C ASN A 386 13.74 16.79 0.08
N ALA A 387 14.25 16.12 -0.96
CA ALA A 387 15.56 16.43 -1.52
C ALA A 387 15.68 17.92 -1.90
N ASN A 388 16.92 18.42 -1.90
CA ASN A 388 17.29 19.83 -2.08
C ASN A 388 16.69 20.74 -1.00
N ALA A 389 16.73 20.30 0.25
CA ALA A 389 16.32 21.09 1.41
C ALA A 389 17.51 21.66 2.19
N ASP A 390 17.33 22.86 2.75
CA ASP A 390 18.27 23.56 3.64
C ASP A 390 17.45 24.22 4.76
N VAL A 391 17.62 23.73 5.98
CA VAL A 391 16.89 24.20 7.17
C VAL A 391 17.89 24.65 8.22
N ARG A 392 17.74 25.87 8.73
CA ARG A 392 18.68 26.46 9.69
C ARG A 392 17.99 26.93 10.96
N PHE A 393 18.72 26.80 12.05
CA PHE A 393 18.30 27.17 13.39
C PHE A 393 19.41 27.94 14.08
N ALA A 394 19.05 29.03 14.75
CA ALA A 394 19.94 29.66 15.73
C ALA A 394 19.97 28.80 16.99
N LEU A 395 21.18 28.52 17.47
CA LEU A 395 21.43 27.89 18.76
C LEU A 395 21.94 28.95 19.75
N ASN A 396 21.51 28.86 21.02
CA ASN A 396 21.84 29.87 22.03
C ASN A 396 23.19 29.65 22.73
N GLN A 397 24.21 29.09 22.05
CA GLN A 397 25.51 28.66 22.60
C GLN A 397 25.47 27.70 23.82
N GLY A 398 24.29 27.38 24.35
CA GLY A 398 24.09 26.44 25.47
C GLY A 398 23.73 25.02 25.03
N CYS A 399 23.51 24.78 23.74
CA CYS A 399 23.19 23.45 23.23
C CYS A 399 24.45 22.59 23.08
N ARG A 400 24.33 21.31 23.42
CA ARG A 400 25.46 20.35 23.45
C ARG A 400 25.25 19.18 22.51
N ARG A 401 24.00 18.72 22.36
CA ARG A 401 23.71 17.54 21.56
C ARG A 401 22.49 17.76 20.67
N PHE A 402 22.57 17.25 19.44
CA PHE A 402 21.45 17.12 18.52
C PHE A 402 21.23 15.62 18.24
N THR A 403 20.01 15.13 18.46
CA THR A 403 19.62 13.75 18.18
C THR A 403 18.38 13.68 17.31
N THR A 404 18.27 12.68 16.45
CA THR A 404 17.08 12.44 15.62
C THR A 404 17.13 11.05 15.02
N VAL A 405 16.00 10.55 14.52
CA VAL A 405 15.96 9.45 13.54
C VAL A 405 15.65 10.07 12.18
N VAL A 406 16.42 9.75 11.15
CA VAL A 406 16.23 10.32 9.80
C VAL A 406 16.17 9.23 8.75
N GLY A 407 15.29 9.39 7.78
CA GLY A 407 15.12 8.47 6.67
C GLY A 407 14.23 9.07 5.59
N ILE A 408 14.12 8.36 4.47
CA ILE A 408 13.02 8.60 3.55
C ILE A 408 11.73 8.10 4.23
N ASP A 409 10.68 8.92 4.21
CA ASP A 409 9.41 8.65 4.87
C ASP A 409 8.69 7.48 4.21
N ASP A 410 8.02 6.65 5.04
CA ASP A 410 7.29 5.48 4.58
C ASP A 410 6.17 5.82 3.58
N ALA A 411 5.74 7.08 3.50
CA ALA A 411 4.85 7.54 2.44
C ALA A 411 5.42 7.30 1.01
N MET A 412 6.74 7.13 0.87
CA MET A 412 7.42 6.84 -0.38
C MET A 412 7.57 5.33 -0.65
N ASN A 413 7.17 4.45 0.28
CA ASN A 413 7.45 3.00 0.19
C ASN A 413 6.61 2.22 -0.85
N HIS A 414 6.09 2.91 -1.86
CA HIS A 414 5.47 2.33 -3.04
C HIS A 414 6.47 2.15 -4.21
N THR A 415 7.69 2.69 -4.07
CA THR A 415 8.82 2.47 -4.99
C THR A 415 10.17 2.52 -4.24
N ALA A 416 11.23 1.98 -4.85
CA ALA A 416 12.60 1.98 -4.34
C ALA A 416 13.52 2.92 -5.14
N ASP A 417 12.97 4.06 -5.60
CA ASP A 417 13.64 5.00 -6.50
C ASP A 417 14.15 6.26 -5.79
N GLY A 418 13.84 6.46 -4.50
CA GLY A 418 14.31 7.62 -3.75
C GLY A 418 15.70 7.40 -3.18
N ASP A 419 16.61 8.35 -3.38
CA ASP A 419 18.00 8.30 -2.91
C ASP A 419 18.47 9.69 -2.43
N VAL A 420 18.80 9.80 -1.14
CA VAL A 420 19.23 11.07 -0.53
C VAL A 420 20.44 10.90 0.37
N VAL A 421 21.16 12.00 0.59
CA VAL A 421 22.17 12.11 1.65
C VAL A 421 21.80 13.27 2.57
N VAL A 422 21.88 13.04 3.88
CA VAL A 422 21.62 14.06 4.88
C VAL A 422 22.92 14.53 5.51
N ARG A 423 23.10 15.85 5.58
CA ARG A 423 24.27 16.51 6.17
C ARG A 423 23.86 17.44 7.29
N VAL A 424 24.60 17.37 8.39
CA VAL A 424 24.44 18.24 9.56
C VAL A 424 25.67 19.12 9.67
N PHE A 425 25.46 20.44 9.65
CA PHE A 425 26.51 21.44 9.79
C PHE A 425 26.32 22.26 11.08
N GLY A 426 27.42 22.66 11.70
CA GLY A 426 27.48 23.64 12.77
C GLY A 426 28.42 24.76 12.38
N ASP A 427 27.91 25.99 12.35
CA ASP A 427 28.67 27.20 11.94
C ASP A 427 29.42 27.01 10.60
N GLY A 428 28.78 26.34 9.65
CA GLY A 428 29.34 26.04 8.32
C GLY A 428 30.30 24.84 8.26
N ARG A 429 30.68 24.24 9.39
CA ARG A 429 31.50 23.02 9.44
C ARG A 429 30.62 21.78 9.41
N LEU A 430 30.95 20.81 8.55
CA LEU A 430 30.28 19.50 8.52
C LEU A 430 30.54 18.77 9.85
N LEU A 431 29.47 18.38 10.52
CA LEU A 431 29.50 17.62 11.78
C LEU A 431 29.13 16.15 11.56
N HIS A 432 28.21 15.88 10.62
CA HIS A 432 27.77 14.53 10.29
C HIS A 432 27.28 14.46 8.84
N GLU A 433 27.50 13.32 8.20
CA GLU A 433 26.95 12.97 6.89
C GLU A 433 26.49 11.51 6.95
N THR A 434 25.28 11.23 6.48
CA THR A 434 24.75 9.86 6.41
C THR A 434 25.33 9.10 5.22
N GLY A 435 25.19 7.78 5.21
CA GLY A 435 25.18 7.04 3.94
C GLY A 435 24.00 7.46 3.05
N VAL A 436 23.90 6.86 1.87
CA VAL A 436 22.72 7.05 1.00
C VAL A 436 21.52 6.39 1.66
N LEU A 437 20.53 7.20 2.02
CA LEU A 437 19.24 6.74 2.52
C LEU A 437 18.35 6.47 1.31
N ARG A 438 17.69 5.29 1.31
CA ARG A 438 16.89 4.82 0.18
C ARG A 438 15.45 4.65 0.56
N SER A 439 14.53 4.93 -0.36
CA SER A 439 13.14 4.49 -0.20
C SER A 439 13.11 2.96 -0.34
N GLY A 440 12.22 2.29 0.39
CA GLY A 440 12.08 0.83 0.32
C GLY A 440 10.73 0.43 -0.24
N LEU A 441 10.61 -0.78 -0.79
CA LEU A 441 9.28 -1.36 -1.01
C LEU A 441 8.72 -1.84 0.33
N ALA A 442 7.50 -1.46 0.69
CA ALA A 442 6.86 -2.01 1.89
C ALA A 442 6.74 -3.55 1.77
N PRO A 443 7.18 -4.34 2.79
CA PRO A 443 7.58 -3.95 4.14
C PRO A 443 9.10 -3.95 4.39
N SER A 444 9.95 -4.09 3.36
CA SER A 444 11.41 -3.99 3.53
C SER A 444 11.88 -2.60 3.99
N GLY A 445 11.07 -1.56 3.72
CA GLY A 445 11.20 -0.23 4.31
C GLY A 445 12.47 0.54 3.87
N ALA A 446 12.44 1.86 4.06
CA ALA A 446 13.66 2.65 4.10
C ALA A 446 14.38 2.36 5.43
N GLU A 447 15.69 2.13 5.42
CA GLU A 447 16.45 1.98 6.67
C GLU A 447 16.69 3.38 7.27
N ALA A 448 15.86 3.74 8.25
CA ALA A 448 16.02 5.00 8.97
C ALA A 448 17.20 4.91 9.94
N VAL A 449 18.03 5.96 9.98
CA VAL A 449 19.25 5.99 10.78
C VAL A 449 19.12 6.94 11.96
N ARG A 450 19.69 6.54 13.11
CA ARG A 450 19.75 7.40 14.29
C ARG A 450 20.99 8.29 14.23
N LEU A 451 20.78 9.60 14.33
CA LEU A 451 21.85 10.58 14.45
C LEU A 451 22.02 11.02 15.90
N ASP A 452 23.27 11.19 16.30
CA ASP A 452 23.66 11.70 17.61
C ASP A 452 24.93 12.57 17.42
N VAL A 453 24.73 13.89 17.35
CA VAL A 453 25.71 14.86 16.85
C VAL A 453 26.07 15.88 17.93
N ASP A 454 27.37 16.15 18.09
CA ASP A 454 27.88 17.13 19.05
C ASP A 454 27.72 18.52 18.44
N VAL A 455 27.01 19.38 19.14
CA VAL A 455 26.74 20.76 18.74
C VAL A 455 27.19 21.74 19.82
N ALA A 456 28.11 21.32 20.70
CA ALA A 456 28.76 22.22 21.64
C ALA A 456 29.38 23.41 20.90
N ASP A 457 29.16 24.60 21.46
CA ASP A 457 29.67 25.88 20.98
C ASP A 457 29.17 26.32 19.59
N VAL A 458 28.29 25.54 18.97
CA VAL A 458 27.64 25.87 17.68
C VAL A 458 26.62 26.99 17.88
N LYS A 459 26.61 27.99 16.97
CA LYS A 459 25.64 29.09 16.96
C LYS A 459 24.56 28.91 15.90
N GLU A 460 24.88 28.29 14.78
CA GLU A 460 23.93 27.93 13.72
C GLU A 460 23.99 26.43 13.45
N LEU A 461 22.87 25.74 13.65
CA LEU A 461 22.65 24.39 13.16
C LEU A 461 22.03 24.46 11.79
N ARG A 462 22.60 23.76 10.81
CA ARG A 462 22.07 23.66 9.45
C ARG A 462 21.92 22.20 9.05
N LEU A 463 20.70 21.82 8.66
CA LEU A 463 20.35 20.52 8.12
C LEU A 463 20.20 20.65 6.59
N VAL A 464 20.92 19.83 5.85
CA VAL A 464 20.83 19.79 4.37
C VAL A 464 20.43 18.39 3.94
N VAL A 465 19.47 18.31 3.02
CA VAL A 465 19.06 17.08 2.34
C VAL A 465 19.40 17.25 0.86
N ASP A 466 20.40 16.50 0.39
CA ASP A 466 20.85 16.56 -1.00
C ASP A 466 20.32 15.35 -1.76
N GLN A 467 19.87 15.58 -3.01
CA GLN A 467 19.62 14.50 -3.95
C GLN A 467 20.91 13.72 -4.22
N TYR A 468 20.83 12.40 -4.26
CA TYR A 468 22.00 11.57 -4.58
C TYR A 468 22.15 11.32 -6.09
N ASP A 469 21.04 11.24 -6.81
CA ASP A 469 21.01 10.90 -8.24
C ASP A 469 20.29 11.98 -9.09
N VAL A 470 19.94 11.63 -10.34
CA VAL A 470 19.19 12.51 -11.24
C VAL A 470 17.68 12.45 -11.02
N ASN A 471 17.19 11.44 -10.31
CA ASN A 471 15.80 11.36 -9.91
C ASN A 471 15.51 12.45 -8.87
N ARG A 472 14.30 13.00 -8.93
CA ARG A 472 13.82 14.02 -7.97
C ARG A 472 12.49 13.63 -7.35
N TRP A 473 12.09 12.39 -7.58
CA TRP A 473 10.82 11.83 -7.18
C TRP A 473 11.08 10.84 -6.07
N PHE A 474 10.13 10.76 -5.13
CA PHE A 474 10.14 9.79 -4.04
C PHE A 474 11.17 10.05 -2.91
N ASP A 475 11.69 11.27 -2.85
CA ASP A 475 12.70 11.71 -1.87
C ASP A 475 12.11 12.49 -0.68
N ALA A 476 10.88 12.19 -0.25
CA ALA A 476 10.33 12.80 0.96
C ALA A 476 11.12 12.30 2.18
N VAL A 477 11.83 13.20 2.86
CA VAL A 477 12.70 12.88 4.01
C VAL A 477 12.11 13.44 5.28
N SER A 478 12.03 12.60 6.30
CA SER A 478 11.53 12.98 7.60
C SER A 478 12.60 12.84 8.68
N PHE A 479 12.59 13.80 9.62
CA PHE A 479 13.37 13.77 10.85
C PHE A 479 12.41 13.50 12.02
N GLY A 480 12.44 12.29 12.57
CA GLY A 480 11.68 11.89 13.74
C GLY A 480 12.34 12.36 15.04
N VAL A 481 11.55 13.02 15.90
CA VAL A 481 11.91 13.55 17.24
C VAL A 481 13.27 14.29 17.24
N PRO A 482 13.48 15.28 16.34
CA PRO A 482 14.74 16.01 16.25
C PRO A 482 14.92 16.90 17.47
N THR A 483 15.77 16.47 18.40
CA THR A 483 15.90 17.03 19.74
C THR A 483 17.26 17.70 19.94
N LEU A 484 17.24 18.94 20.43
CA LEU A 484 18.39 19.60 21.03
C LEU A 484 18.40 19.41 22.54
N THR A 485 19.57 19.12 23.08
CA THR A 485 19.84 19.13 24.53
C THR A 485 20.71 20.33 24.86
N CYS A 486 20.20 21.25 25.67
CA CYS A 486 20.80 22.53 26.00
C CYS A 486 20.85 22.77 27.52
N THR A 487 21.83 23.52 27.99
CA THR A 487 21.99 23.90 29.41
C THR A 487 20.90 24.87 29.89
N SER A 488 20.26 25.56 28.97
CA SER A 488 19.06 26.38 29.20
C SER A 488 18.23 26.41 27.92
N PRO A 489 16.89 26.51 28.00
CA PRO A 489 16.05 26.60 26.80
C PRO A 489 16.45 27.80 25.93
N PRO A 490 16.46 27.67 24.59
CA PRO A 490 16.62 28.82 23.70
C PRO A 490 15.48 29.82 23.94
N ALA A 491 15.80 31.11 23.95
CA ALA A 491 14.80 32.17 24.05
C ALA A 491 13.82 32.08 22.87
N THR A 492 12.56 31.76 23.13
CA THR A 492 11.46 31.97 22.19
C THR A 492 11.31 33.49 22.03
N ARG A 493 11.78 34.04 20.91
CA ARG A 493 11.44 35.41 20.51
C ARG A 493 10.25 35.41 19.59
#